data_AF-A0A449AV25-F1
#
_entry.id   AF-A0A449AV25-F1
#
_cell.length_a   1.000
_cell.length_b   1.000
_cell.length_c   1.000
_cell.angle_alpha   90.00
_cell.angle_beta   90.00
_cell.angle_gamma   90.00
#
_symmetry.space_group_name_H-M   'P 1'
#
loop_
_entity.id
_entity.type
_entity.pdbx_description
1 polymer ?
#
loop_
_entity_poly.entity_id
_entity_poly.type
_entity_poly.pdbx_seq_one_letter_code
_entity_poly.pdbx_strand_id
1 'polypeptide(L)'
;MKKWKWILPLTSLVLVSSLSTGIYFAVKKHQEQKQKEEKVRQETIKEREKIFLAAFNKYQEIKNKDIMSEIKAKIIIPFNSKIQEKVESFWEENYAKLQNKELRDFYLKWKNKLLEEFTLRTNYEKETLSFSWNNYNLKMLQSLFEKIDNSSTTLKEKLIRENAEKSLINPYLINSAIPLFMEINFNSYFYKPGQNHFIDYSNDLNLKKRNISIETNNRSEWISPKKQELTILYQEFNSAFEEFKKDAWIVANQEDLVDTSSWNLEQIPLFYEYDNYERIQFIYKKLRYLSLIEMNKESTIEDNKLTEEERRILYTKINAKKQKYLSLLKSILGSIVSKKWDLEKTVKAIAKYLIIKTDYKINGIYGMTFLSLEDEIAHFICQAYSEFTYMGLNLLGYKNVGFETRYYDKKTKELVPHVNNTYLIDGKTFVIDVTFADKYYTNELNEPVSLSTIVSINNKINEEINKAVLVLVNDYLNTYSMYIGKSYEDNTEIYIS
;
A
#
# COMPACT_ATOMS: atom_id res chain seq x y z
N MET A 1 -54.40 3.07 113.83
CA MET A 1 -54.38 2.97 112.36
C MET A 1 -54.79 4.30 111.69
N LYS A 2 -53.89 5.28 111.50
CA LYS A 2 -54.24 6.58 110.85
C LYS A 2 -53.15 7.25 109.98
N LYS A 3 -52.07 6.55 109.58
CA LYS A 3 -50.99 7.15 108.74
C LYS A 3 -50.83 6.59 107.32
N TRP A 4 -51.61 5.58 106.91
CA TRP A 4 -51.42 4.89 105.63
C TRP A 4 -52.38 5.31 104.49
N LYS A 5 -53.39 6.15 104.75
CA LYS A 5 -54.38 6.56 103.73
C LYS A 5 -53.88 7.59 102.70
N TRP A 6 -52.75 8.27 102.97
CA TRP A 6 -52.20 9.30 102.08
C TRP A 6 -50.94 8.87 101.32
N ILE A 7 -50.31 7.75 101.68
CA ILE A 7 -49.06 7.30 101.05
C ILE A 7 -49.35 6.59 99.71
N LEU A 8 -50.39 5.75 99.64
CA LEU A 8 -50.77 5.01 98.43
C LEU A 8 -51.11 5.89 97.20
N PRO A 9 -51.91 6.98 97.31
CA PRO A 9 -52.17 7.86 96.18
C PRO A 9 -50.95 8.71 95.78
N LEU A 10 -50.09 9.09 96.73
CA LEU A 10 -48.87 9.85 96.45
C LEU A 10 -47.80 8.98 95.77
N THR A 11 -47.63 7.72 96.18
CA THR A 11 -46.71 6.79 95.51
C THR A 11 -47.17 6.45 94.10
N SER A 12 -48.48 6.31 93.85
CA SER A 12 -49.00 6.13 92.48
C SER A 12 -48.83 7.38 91.62
N LEU A 13 -48.99 8.59 92.19
CA LEU A 13 -48.77 9.85 91.45
C LEU A 13 -47.28 10.04 91.10
N VAL A 14 -46.36 9.70 92.01
CA VAL A 14 -44.90 9.77 91.80
C VAL A 14 -44.42 8.69 90.82
N LEU A 15 -45.00 7.50 90.83
CA LEU A 15 -44.71 6.45 89.85
C LEU A 15 -45.24 6.79 88.44
N VAL A 16 -46.46 7.34 88.33
CA VAL A 16 -47.03 7.75 87.03
C VAL A 16 -46.34 9.01 86.48
N SER A 17 -45.89 9.94 87.33
CA SER A 17 -45.12 11.12 86.92
C SER A 17 -43.67 10.80 86.55
N SER A 18 -43.01 9.84 87.20
CA SER A 18 -41.66 9.37 86.85
C SER A 18 -41.63 8.47 85.60
N LEU A 19 -42.64 7.62 85.41
CA LEU A 19 -42.83 6.87 84.14
C LEU A 19 -43.13 7.82 82.98
N SER A 20 -43.96 8.84 83.17
CA SER A 20 -44.28 9.81 82.10
C SER A 20 -43.12 10.75 81.77
N THR A 21 -42.28 11.15 82.75
CA THR A 21 -41.03 11.87 82.47
C THR A 21 -39.97 10.96 81.81
N GLY A 22 -39.83 9.71 82.24
CA GLY A 22 -38.95 8.73 81.59
C GLY A 22 -39.35 8.45 80.14
N ILE A 23 -40.64 8.28 79.87
CA ILE A 23 -41.19 8.15 78.50
C ILE A 23 -40.99 9.46 77.72
N TYR A 24 -41.20 10.63 78.32
CA TYR A 24 -40.95 11.92 77.66
C TYR A 24 -39.48 12.10 77.28
N PHE A 25 -38.52 11.80 78.16
CA PHE A 25 -37.10 11.87 77.85
C PHE A 25 -36.67 10.78 76.86
N ALA A 26 -37.24 9.57 76.91
CA ALA A 26 -36.99 8.52 75.93
C ALA A 26 -37.54 8.91 74.55
N VAL A 27 -38.75 9.48 74.48
CA VAL A 27 -39.38 9.99 73.25
C VAL A 27 -38.60 11.19 72.71
N LYS A 28 -38.19 12.12 73.57
CA LYS A 28 -37.38 13.29 73.19
C LYS A 28 -35.99 12.87 72.69
N LYS A 29 -35.30 11.97 73.40
CA LYS A 29 -34.01 11.41 72.97
C LYS A 29 -34.14 10.60 71.68
N HIS A 30 -35.24 9.87 71.50
CA HIS A 30 -35.55 9.15 70.26
C HIS A 30 -35.90 10.11 69.11
N GLN A 31 -36.58 11.22 69.37
CA GLN A 31 -36.85 12.28 68.39
C GLN A 31 -35.59 13.04 68.01
N GLU A 32 -34.73 13.38 68.97
CA GLU A 32 -33.42 14.00 68.74
C GLU A 32 -32.49 13.07 67.95
N GLN A 33 -32.50 11.77 68.27
CA GLN A 33 -31.77 10.76 67.50
C GLN A 33 -32.33 10.62 66.08
N LYS A 34 -33.65 10.56 65.90
CA LYS A 34 -34.29 10.57 64.57
C LYS A 34 -33.98 11.83 63.77
N GLN A 35 -33.94 13.00 64.40
CA GLN A 35 -33.56 14.26 63.74
C GLN A 35 -32.09 14.26 63.32
N LYS A 36 -31.20 13.70 64.15
CA LYS A 36 -29.78 13.56 63.83
C LYS A 36 -29.56 12.55 62.69
N GLU A 37 -30.24 11.41 62.72
CA GLU A 37 -30.22 10.39 61.66
C GLU A 37 -30.78 10.93 60.35
N GLU A 38 -31.90 11.68 60.39
CA GLU A 38 -32.48 12.32 59.20
C GLU A 38 -31.55 13.42 58.65
N LYS A 39 -30.87 14.18 59.50
CA LYS A 39 -29.87 15.17 59.06
C LYS A 39 -28.70 14.51 58.32
N VAL A 40 -28.13 13.45 58.89
CA VAL A 40 -27.04 12.66 58.26
C VAL A 40 -27.52 12.04 56.95
N ARG A 41 -28.76 11.53 56.92
CA ARG A 41 -29.38 10.99 55.71
C ARG A 41 -29.52 12.04 54.61
N GLN A 42 -30.01 13.23 54.93
CA GLN A 42 -30.15 14.35 53.98
C GLN A 42 -28.78 14.85 53.48
N GLU A 43 -27.77 14.90 54.34
CA GLU A 43 -26.39 15.21 53.95
C GLU A 43 -25.81 14.15 53.00
N THR A 44 -26.05 12.87 53.28
CA THR A 44 -25.64 11.75 52.41
C THR A 44 -26.36 11.78 51.06
N ILE A 45 -27.66 12.11 51.02
CA ILE A 45 -28.42 12.28 49.76
C ILE A 45 -27.79 13.37 48.91
N LYS A 46 -27.49 14.53 49.50
CA LYS A 46 -26.85 15.66 48.79
C LYS A 46 -25.48 15.30 48.22
N GLU A 47 -24.68 14.51 48.95
CA GLU A 47 -23.39 14.03 48.43
C GLU A 47 -23.58 13.10 47.23
N ARG A 48 -24.54 12.19 47.32
CA ARG A 48 -24.87 11.24 46.25
C ARG A 48 -25.49 11.91 45.02
N GLU A 49 -26.31 12.94 45.21
CA GLU A 49 -26.82 13.81 44.14
C GLU A 49 -25.68 14.42 43.33
N LYS A 50 -24.64 14.94 44.01
CA LYS A 50 -23.44 15.49 43.32
C LYS A 50 -22.74 14.43 42.47
N ILE A 51 -22.62 13.21 42.97
CA ILE A 51 -22.00 12.09 42.23
C ILE A 51 -22.82 11.73 40.98
N PHE A 52 -24.15 11.61 41.10
CA PHE A 52 -25.03 11.36 39.96
C PHE A 52 -25.02 12.50 38.94
N LEU A 53 -25.01 13.75 39.40
CA LEU A 53 -24.93 14.92 38.54
C LEU A 53 -23.61 14.97 37.75
N ALA A 54 -22.48 14.69 38.41
CA ALA A 54 -21.19 14.59 37.75
C ALA A 54 -21.17 13.49 36.67
N ALA A 55 -21.72 12.32 36.99
CA ALA A 55 -21.83 11.22 36.02
C ALA A 55 -22.80 11.55 34.86
N PHE A 56 -23.93 12.20 35.12
CA PHE A 56 -24.86 12.64 34.07
C PHE A 56 -24.24 13.70 33.15
N ASN A 57 -23.49 14.66 33.71
CA ASN A 57 -22.78 15.67 32.92
C ASN A 57 -21.72 15.03 32.02
N LYS A 58 -20.99 14.03 32.52
CA LYS A 58 -20.04 13.25 31.70
C LYS A 58 -20.76 12.45 30.60
N TYR A 59 -21.95 11.91 30.86
CA TYR A 59 -22.78 11.29 29.82
C TYR A 59 -23.17 12.29 28.73
N GLN A 60 -23.58 13.51 29.09
CA GLN A 60 -23.87 14.58 28.13
C GLN A 60 -22.64 14.96 27.32
N GLU A 61 -21.47 15.05 27.97
CA GLU A 61 -20.21 15.32 27.29
C GLU A 61 -19.91 14.25 26.24
N ILE A 62 -19.96 12.97 26.61
CA ILE A 62 -19.69 11.85 25.70
C ILE A 62 -20.72 11.81 24.56
N LYS A 63 -22.02 11.95 24.88
CA LYS A 63 -23.11 11.90 23.91
C LYS A 63 -22.99 12.97 22.83
N ASN A 64 -22.61 14.18 23.22
CA ASN A 64 -22.50 15.32 22.32
C ASN A 64 -21.11 15.45 21.68
N LYS A 65 -20.16 14.57 22.03
CA LYS A 65 -18.80 14.61 21.48
C LYS A 65 -18.79 14.04 20.06
N ASP A 66 -18.17 14.78 19.14
CA ASP A 66 -17.82 14.26 17.82
C ASP A 66 -16.59 13.34 17.93
N ILE A 67 -16.83 12.10 18.32
CA ILE A 67 -15.79 11.09 18.49
C ILE A 67 -15.10 10.80 17.15
N MET A 68 -15.81 10.91 16.02
CA MET A 68 -15.22 10.73 14.70
C MET A 68 -14.21 11.83 14.36
N SER A 69 -14.49 13.08 14.70
CA SER A 69 -13.48 14.15 14.60
C SER A 69 -12.28 13.89 15.50
N GLU A 70 -12.48 13.34 16.70
CA GLU A 70 -11.37 12.99 17.60
C GLU A 70 -10.54 11.81 17.07
N ILE A 71 -11.15 10.78 16.50
CA ILE A 71 -10.47 9.65 15.83
C ILE A 71 -9.72 10.14 14.60
N LYS A 72 -10.34 11.02 13.79
CA LYS A 72 -9.68 11.65 12.64
C LYS A 72 -8.43 12.40 13.08
N ALA A 73 -8.56 13.28 14.07
CA ALA A 73 -7.47 14.12 14.55
C ALA A 73 -6.34 13.34 15.25
N LYS A 74 -6.68 12.32 16.05
CA LYS A 74 -5.69 11.60 16.88
C LYS A 74 -5.10 10.36 16.23
N ILE A 75 -5.75 9.80 15.20
CA ILE A 75 -5.32 8.52 14.59
C ILE A 75 -5.17 8.66 13.09
N ILE A 76 -6.24 8.97 12.37
CA ILE A 76 -6.23 8.89 10.90
C ILE A 76 -5.27 9.91 10.30
N ILE A 77 -5.38 11.18 10.70
CA ILE A 77 -4.49 12.24 10.21
C ILE A 77 -3.04 11.92 10.56
N PRO A 78 -2.65 11.68 11.84
CA PRO A 78 -1.27 11.35 12.17
C PRO A 78 -0.72 10.12 11.45
N PHE A 79 -1.52 9.06 11.32
CA PHE A 79 -1.09 7.83 10.65
C PHE A 79 -0.88 8.05 9.15
N ASN A 80 -1.86 8.69 8.48
CA ASN A 80 -1.78 8.97 7.04
C ASN A 80 -0.66 9.95 6.73
N SER A 81 -0.51 11.03 7.50
CA SER A 81 0.57 12.00 7.31
C SER A 81 1.94 11.32 7.39
N LYS A 82 2.14 10.41 8.35
CA LYS A 82 3.39 9.65 8.47
C LYS A 82 3.70 8.80 7.24
N ILE A 83 2.70 8.18 6.63
CA ILE A 83 2.86 7.35 5.42
C ILE A 83 3.07 8.23 4.20
N GLN A 84 2.23 9.27 4.05
CA GLN A 84 2.30 10.23 2.95
C GLN A 84 3.66 10.92 2.90
N GLU A 85 4.11 11.50 4.01
CA GLU A 85 5.42 12.15 4.11
C GLU A 85 6.54 11.19 3.67
N LYS A 86 6.57 9.97 4.21
CA LYS A 86 7.62 9.00 3.87
C LYS A 86 7.62 8.61 2.39
N VAL A 87 6.46 8.41 1.79
CA VAL A 87 6.34 8.01 0.38
C VAL A 87 6.60 9.20 -0.55
N GLU A 88 6.07 10.37 -0.25
CA GLU A 88 6.20 11.57 -1.07
C GLU A 88 7.62 12.12 -1.03
N SER A 89 8.25 12.24 0.15
CA SER A 89 9.64 12.69 0.24
C SER A 89 10.58 11.78 -0.56
N PHE A 90 10.44 10.46 -0.41
CA PHE A 90 11.25 9.52 -1.18
C PHE A 90 11.00 9.64 -2.69
N TRP A 91 9.73 9.77 -3.10
CA TRP A 91 9.36 9.95 -4.49
C TRP A 91 10.01 11.20 -5.11
N GLU A 92 9.87 12.36 -4.45
CA GLU A 92 10.41 13.64 -4.92
C GLU A 92 11.95 13.62 -4.95
N GLU A 93 12.58 12.99 -3.97
CA GLU A 93 14.04 12.87 -3.91
C GLU A 93 14.61 11.90 -4.94
N ASN A 94 13.81 10.98 -5.47
CA ASN A 94 14.25 9.91 -6.36
C ASN A 94 13.46 9.91 -7.68
N TYR A 95 12.38 9.13 -7.75
CA TYR A 95 11.70 8.82 -9.02
C TYR A 95 11.08 10.02 -9.74
N ALA A 96 10.74 11.12 -9.04
CA ALA A 96 10.29 12.35 -9.68
C ALA A 96 11.35 12.96 -10.62
N LYS A 97 12.63 12.69 -10.36
CA LYS A 97 13.78 13.20 -11.13
C LYS A 97 14.07 12.39 -12.39
N LEU A 98 13.41 11.25 -12.58
CA LEU A 98 13.54 10.45 -13.80
C LEU A 98 13.15 11.30 -15.02
N GLN A 99 14.06 11.38 -15.99
CA GLN A 99 13.84 12.13 -17.23
C GLN A 99 13.00 11.33 -18.22
N ASN A 100 13.12 10.01 -18.21
CA ASN A 100 12.27 9.14 -19.02
C ASN A 100 10.85 9.08 -18.44
N LYS A 101 9.87 9.49 -19.25
CA LYS A 101 8.47 9.59 -18.83
C LYS A 101 7.87 8.22 -18.50
N GLU A 102 8.17 7.20 -19.29
CA GLU A 102 7.56 5.88 -19.13
C GLU A 102 7.99 5.20 -17.83
N LEU A 103 9.28 5.27 -17.48
CA LEU A 103 9.77 4.82 -16.17
C LEU A 103 9.15 5.61 -15.02
N ARG A 104 9.07 6.94 -15.16
CA ARG A 104 8.47 7.79 -14.13
C ARG A 104 7.00 7.43 -13.92
N ASP A 105 6.22 7.26 -14.99
CA ASP A 105 4.80 6.92 -14.90
C ASP A 105 4.60 5.53 -14.27
N PHE A 106 5.48 4.56 -14.56
CA PHE A 106 5.49 3.25 -13.88
C PHE A 106 5.67 3.37 -12.37
N TYR A 107 6.69 4.08 -11.89
CA TYR A 107 6.90 4.24 -10.45
C TYR A 107 5.85 5.14 -9.79
N LEU A 108 5.25 6.08 -10.54
CA LEU A 108 4.14 6.91 -10.05
C LEU A 108 2.89 6.07 -9.78
N LYS A 109 2.57 5.11 -10.66
CA LYS A 109 1.49 4.14 -10.42
C LYS A 109 1.73 3.36 -9.13
N TRP A 110 2.97 2.90 -8.89
CA TRP A 110 3.32 2.19 -7.66
C TRP A 110 3.23 3.08 -6.42
N LYS A 111 3.75 4.32 -6.46
CA LYS A 111 3.58 5.34 -5.40
C LYS A 111 2.11 5.50 -5.02
N ASN A 112 1.24 5.70 -6.01
CA ASN A 112 -0.18 5.91 -5.78
C ASN A 112 -0.84 4.67 -5.16
N LYS A 113 -0.43 3.47 -5.56
CA LYS A 113 -0.93 2.21 -4.97
C LYS A 113 -0.46 1.98 -3.54
N LEU A 114 0.77 2.36 -3.20
CA LEU A 114 1.24 2.35 -1.81
C LEU A 114 0.38 3.26 -0.93
N LEU A 115 0.12 4.49 -1.39
CA LEU A 115 -0.71 5.43 -0.66
C LEU A 115 -2.16 4.96 -0.57
N GLU A 116 -2.74 4.46 -1.67
CA GLU A 116 -4.10 3.93 -1.71
C GLU A 116 -4.30 2.78 -0.70
N GLU A 117 -3.33 1.87 -0.61
CA GLU A 117 -3.46 0.64 0.18
C GLU A 117 -3.15 0.83 1.66
N PHE A 118 -2.23 1.74 1.99
CA PHE A 118 -1.77 1.92 3.38
C PHE A 118 -2.28 3.19 4.05
N THR A 119 -3.02 4.07 3.37
CA THR A 119 -3.71 5.18 4.05
C THR A 119 -5.10 4.77 4.54
N LEU A 120 -5.44 5.22 5.75
CA LEU A 120 -6.75 5.04 6.34
C LEU A 120 -7.76 5.97 5.67
N ARG A 121 -8.90 5.42 5.23
CA ARG A 121 -10.02 6.19 4.66
C ARG A 121 -11.21 6.16 5.61
N THR A 122 -12.05 7.20 5.56
CA THR A 122 -13.34 7.22 6.27
C THR A 122 -14.47 7.44 5.28
N ASN A 123 -15.52 6.62 5.32
CA ASN A 123 -16.73 6.81 4.51
C ASN A 123 -17.84 7.57 5.28
N TYR A 124 -17.49 8.27 6.37
CA TYR A 124 -18.48 8.78 7.31
C TYR A 124 -19.04 10.16 6.89
N GLU A 125 -20.30 10.16 6.44
CA GLU A 125 -21.17 11.34 6.36
C GLU A 125 -22.11 11.36 7.57
N LYS A 126 -21.65 11.99 8.66
CA LYS A 126 -22.39 12.64 9.77
C LYS A 126 -23.68 12.04 10.40
N GLU A 127 -24.14 10.84 10.10
CA GLU A 127 -25.43 10.36 10.64
C GLU A 127 -25.32 9.68 12.02
N THR A 128 -26.11 10.25 12.94
CA THR A 128 -26.39 9.91 14.35
C THR A 128 -25.66 8.72 14.96
N LEU A 129 -24.73 9.04 15.86
CA LEU A 129 -24.10 8.10 16.79
C LEU A 129 -25.13 7.58 17.80
N SER A 130 -25.36 6.26 17.83
CA SER A 130 -26.07 5.60 18.93
C SER A 130 -25.03 5.07 19.92
N PHE A 131 -25.16 5.39 21.21
CA PHE A 131 -24.28 4.84 22.24
C PHE A 131 -24.93 3.59 22.80
N SER A 132 -24.20 2.48 22.98
CA SER A 132 -24.69 1.31 23.70
C SER A 132 -23.55 0.60 24.40
N TRP A 133 -23.68 0.41 25.73
CA TRP A 133 -22.64 -0.23 26.54
C TRP A 133 -22.88 -1.72 26.67
N ASN A 134 -21.94 -2.59 26.32
CA ASN A 134 -22.14 -4.05 26.49
C ASN A 134 -21.90 -4.60 27.92
N ASN A 135 -21.56 -3.74 28.88
CA ASN A 135 -21.49 -4.09 30.31
C ASN A 135 -22.87 -3.88 30.97
N TYR A 136 -23.40 -4.91 31.63
CA TYR A 136 -24.72 -4.86 32.29
C TYR A 136 -24.91 -3.63 33.21
N ASN A 137 -23.86 -3.27 33.94
CA ASN A 137 -23.88 -2.18 34.91
C ASN A 137 -23.95 -0.82 34.22
N LEU A 138 -23.25 -0.69 33.08
CA LEU A 138 -23.26 0.50 32.25
C LEU A 138 -24.56 0.62 31.43
N LYS A 139 -25.18 -0.50 31.00
CA LYS A 139 -26.53 -0.49 30.37
C LYS A 139 -27.58 0.10 31.29
N MET A 140 -27.54 -0.31 32.56
CA MET A 140 -28.48 0.20 33.57
C MET A 140 -28.29 1.70 33.80
N LEU A 141 -27.04 2.16 33.86
CA LEU A 141 -26.72 3.59 34.00
C LEU A 141 -27.12 4.40 32.75
N GLN A 142 -26.91 3.85 31.56
CA GLN A 142 -27.32 4.46 30.30
C GLN A 142 -28.82 4.63 30.19
N SER A 143 -29.60 3.57 30.43
CA SER A 143 -31.06 3.65 30.38
C SER A 143 -31.60 4.72 31.35
N LEU A 144 -30.97 4.83 32.52
CA LEU A 144 -31.27 5.89 33.48
C LEU A 144 -30.95 7.29 32.90
N PHE A 145 -29.77 7.49 32.32
CA PHE A 145 -29.37 8.78 31.78
C PHE A 145 -30.12 9.18 30.51
N GLU A 146 -30.50 8.25 29.64
CA GLU A 146 -31.39 8.50 28.50
C GLU A 146 -32.76 8.98 28.98
N LYS A 147 -33.31 8.33 30.01
CA LYS A 147 -34.58 8.73 30.62
C LYS A 147 -34.49 10.13 31.24
N ILE A 148 -33.39 10.44 31.92
CA ILE A 148 -33.14 11.78 32.46
C ILE A 148 -33.02 12.77 31.30
N ASP A 149 -32.27 12.45 30.26
CA ASP A 149 -31.99 13.38 29.18
C ASP A 149 -33.23 13.77 28.38
N ASN A 150 -34.11 12.80 28.11
CA ASN A 150 -35.37 12.98 27.41
C ASN A 150 -36.47 13.69 28.26
N SER A 151 -36.16 14.03 29.51
CA SER A 151 -37.09 14.70 30.41
C SER A 151 -36.94 16.23 30.40
N SER A 152 -37.98 16.96 30.83
CA SER A 152 -37.90 18.42 31.00
C SER A 152 -36.91 18.81 32.09
N THR A 153 -36.38 20.03 32.06
CA THR A 153 -35.37 20.52 33.02
C THR A 153 -35.79 20.30 34.48
N THR A 154 -37.04 20.63 34.82
CA THR A 154 -37.59 20.45 36.18
C THR A 154 -37.70 18.97 36.57
N LEU A 155 -37.86 18.08 35.59
CA LEU A 155 -37.95 16.63 35.82
C LEU A 155 -36.55 15.99 35.92
N LYS A 156 -35.50 16.57 35.29
CA LYS A 156 -34.11 16.11 35.40
C LYS A 156 -33.60 16.15 36.84
N GLU A 157 -33.73 17.30 37.50
CA GLU A 157 -33.28 17.50 38.89
C GLU A 157 -34.01 16.55 39.85
N LYS A 158 -35.32 16.38 39.64
CA LYS A 158 -36.14 15.44 40.42
C LYS A 158 -35.67 13.99 40.25
N LEU A 159 -35.43 13.55 39.01
CA LEU A 159 -34.97 12.19 38.74
C LEU A 159 -33.57 11.91 39.30
N ILE A 160 -32.66 12.88 39.28
CA ILE A 160 -31.33 12.75 39.90
C ILE A 160 -31.46 12.55 41.41
N ARG A 161 -32.28 13.38 42.08
CA ARG A 161 -32.57 13.28 43.51
C ARG A 161 -33.21 11.95 43.90
N GLU A 162 -34.21 11.49 43.16
CA GLU A 162 -34.87 10.20 43.42
C GLU A 162 -33.90 9.01 43.32
N ASN A 163 -32.93 9.06 42.39
CA ASN A 163 -31.93 8.01 42.27
C ASN A 163 -30.84 8.10 43.35
N ALA A 164 -30.47 9.30 43.79
CA ALA A 164 -29.61 9.50 44.95
C ALA A 164 -30.25 8.93 46.22
N GLU A 165 -31.55 9.16 46.44
CA GLU A 165 -32.31 8.59 47.56
C GLU A 165 -32.40 7.06 47.49
N LYS A 166 -32.75 6.49 46.33
CA LYS A 166 -32.80 5.02 46.13
C LYS A 166 -31.46 4.35 46.37
N SER A 167 -30.36 5.04 46.07
CA SER A 167 -29.03 4.48 46.27
C SER A 167 -28.69 4.25 47.74
N LEU A 168 -29.35 4.94 48.69
CA LEU A 168 -29.16 4.68 50.13
C LEU A 168 -29.55 3.24 50.49
N ILE A 169 -30.55 2.69 49.80
CA ILE A 169 -31.06 1.33 49.97
C ILE A 169 -30.22 0.35 49.14
N ASN A 170 -29.83 0.75 47.93
CA ASN A 170 -29.00 -0.05 47.04
C ASN A 170 -27.82 0.78 46.48
N PRO A 171 -26.63 0.74 47.12
CA PRO A 171 -25.51 1.60 46.76
C PRO A 171 -24.77 1.15 45.49
N TYR A 172 -25.22 0.10 44.81
CA TYR A 172 -24.54 -0.51 43.66
C TYR A 172 -24.18 0.48 42.55
N LEU A 173 -25.11 1.36 42.17
CA LEU A 173 -24.87 2.37 41.12
C LEU A 173 -23.72 3.31 41.51
N ILE A 174 -23.66 3.74 42.77
CA ILE A 174 -22.65 4.68 43.27
C ILE A 174 -21.30 4.00 43.51
N ASN A 175 -21.28 2.77 43.99
CA ASN A 175 -20.05 2.10 44.38
C ASN A 175 -19.41 1.29 43.25
N SER A 176 -20.13 1.02 42.15
CA SER A 176 -19.64 0.15 41.09
C SER A 176 -19.87 0.72 39.70
N ALA A 177 -21.11 1.06 39.32
CA ALA A 177 -21.41 1.50 37.96
C ALA A 177 -20.85 2.90 37.63
N ILE A 178 -21.03 3.87 38.53
CA ILE A 178 -20.55 5.25 38.34
C ILE A 178 -19.02 5.31 38.34
N PRO A 179 -18.26 4.71 39.27
CA PRO A 179 -16.79 4.71 39.21
C PRO A 179 -16.27 4.17 37.89
N LEU A 180 -16.81 3.02 37.45
CA LEU A 180 -16.49 2.42 36.17
C LEU A 180 -16.78 3.35 34.98
N PHE A 181 -17.93 4.03 35.01
CA PHE A 181 -18.31 5.03 34.00
C PHE A 181 -17.40 6.27 34.04
N MET A 182 -16.99 6.70 35.23
CA MET A 182 -16.11 7.85 35.43
C MET A 182 -14.67 7.60 34.95
N GLU A 183 -14.26 6.36 34.75
CA GLU A 183 -12.97 5.99 34.13
C GLU A 183 -12.97 6.05 32.59
N ILE A 184 -14.15 6.04 31.95
CA ILE A 184 -14.30 6.06 30.48
C ILE A 184 -13.70 7.35 29.90
N ASN A 185 -12.79 7.22 28.94
CA ASN A 185 -12.14 8.32 28.24
C ASN A 185 -11.85 7.93 26.78
N PHE A 186 -11.24 8.81 25.98
CA PHE A 186 -10.93 8.51 24.57
C PHE A 186 -10.14 7.19 24.40
N ASN A 187 -9.16 6.91 25.27
CA ASN A 187 -8.37 5.69 25.20
C ASN A 187 -9.17 4.44 25.58
N SER A 188 -10.31 4.58 26.27
CA SER A 188 -11.21 3.47 26.61
C SER A 188 -12.10 3.03 25.44
N TYR A 189 -12.13 3.79 24.34
CA TYR A 189 -12.78 3.37 23.09
C TYR A 189 -11.97 2.29 22.34
N PHE A 190 -10.70 2.12 22.71
CA PHE A 190 -9.81 1.13 22.10
C PHE A 190 -9.75 -0.13 22.97
N TYR A 191 -9.86 -1.28 22.31
CA TYR A 191 -9.84 -2.58 22.99
C TYR A 191 -8.53 -2.79 23.76
N LYS A 192 -8.65 -3.14 25.05
CA LYS A 192 -7.58 -3.79 25.82
C LYS A 192 -7.99 -5.25 26.06
N PRO A 193 -7.11 -6.24 25.78
CA PRO A 193 -7.39 -7.63 26.10
C PRO A 193 -7.82 -7.78 27.57
N GLY A 194 -9.03 -8.29 27.79
CA GLY A 194 -9.59 -8.53 29.14
C GLY A 194 -10.37 -7.39 29.81
N GLN A 195 -10.57 -6.23 29.16
CA GLN A 195 -11.42 -5.14 29.69
C GLN A 195 -12.60 -4.84 28.75
N ASN A 196 -13.81 -5.09 29.24
CA ASN A 196 -15.06 -4.95 28.50
C ASN A 196 -15.72 -3.57 28.75
N HIS A 197 -15.22 -2.54 28.08
CA HIS A 197 -15.92 -1.25 27.94
C HIS A 197 -16.22 -1.06 26.45
N PHE A 198 -17.50 -0.90 26.09
CA PHE A 198 -17.92 -0.97 24.69
C PHE A 198 -18.84 0.21 24.36
N ILE A 199 -18.63 0.84 23.21
CA ILE A 199 -19.58 1.76 22.58
C ILE A 199 -19.92 1.15 21.22
N ASP A 200 -21.20 0.92 21.00
CA ASP A 200 -21.76 0.51 19.71
C ASP A 200 -21.69 1.68 18.71
N TYR A 201 -21.32 1.41 17.46
CA TYR A 201 -21.19 2.42 16.40
C TYR A 201 -21.69 1.85 15.08
N SER A 202 -22.99 1.98 14.86
CA SER A 202 -23.63 1.55 13.63
C SER A 202 -23.43 2.54 12.48
N ASN A 203 -22.51 2.24 11.56
CA ASN A 203 -22.59 2.49 10.09
C ASN A 203 -21.20 2.53 9.40
N ASP A 204 -21.07 1.65 8.39
CA ASP A 204 -20.01 1.38 7.41
C ASP A 204 -18.77 2.31 7.32
N LEU A 205 -17.68 1.85 7.94
CA LEU A 205 -16.31 2.10 7.48
C LEU A 205 -15.93 1.03 6.44
N ASN A 206 -16.43 1.16 5.21
CA ASN A 206 -16.09 0.25 4.12
C ASN A 206 -14.66 0.54 3.59
N LEU A 207 -13.64 -0.01 4.25
CA LEU A 207 -12.24 -0.06 3.79
C LEU A 207 -12.11 -1.14 2.70
N LYS A 208 -12.49 -0.82 1.46
CA LYS A 208 -12.34 -1.73 0.31
C LYS A 208 -10.86 -2.02 0.02
N LYS A 209 -10.30 -3.08 0.65
CA LYS A 209 -9.45 -4.14 0.07
C LYS A 209 -8.54 -4.87 1.08
N ARG A 210 -8.36 -4.37 2.30
CA ARG A 210 -7.85 -5.16 3.43
C ARG A 210 -8.82 -4.98 4.59
N ASN A 211 -9.47 -6.07 4.98
CA ASN A 211 -10.36 -6.14 6.13
C ASN A 211 -9.58 -5.79 7.40
N ILE A 212 -9.43 -4.49 7.70
CA ILE A 212 -9.59 -4.06 9.08
C ILE A 212 -11.10 -4.15 9.33
N SER A 213 -11.57 -5.39 9.46
CA SER A 213 -12.92 -5.65 9.90
C SER A 213 -12.95 -5.40 11.38
N ILE A 214 -13.64 -4.34 11.75
CA ILE A 214 -14.41 -4.31 12.98
C ILE A 214 -15.25 -5.61 13.03
N GLU A 215 -14.89 -6.57 13.89
CA GLU A 215 -15.64 -7.83 14.00
C GLU A 215 -17.03 -7.57 14.59
N THR A 216 -18.08 -7.69 13.77
CA THR A 216 -19.48 -7.73 14.22
C THR A 216 -19.89 -9.17 14.51
N ASN A 217 -19.86 -9.58 15.78
CA ASN A 217 -20.63 -10.76 16.20
C ASN A 217 -22.08 -10.35 16.45
N ASN A 218 -22.89 -10.28 15.38
CA ASN A 218 -24.36 -10.19 15.33
C ASN A 218 -25.13 -9.28 16.32
N ARG A 219 -24.49 -8.46 17.16
CA ARG A 219 -25.14 -7.65 18.20
C ARG A 219 -24.44 -6.34 18.61
N SER A 220 -23.42 -5.87 17.89
CA SER A 220 -22.84 -4.54 18.15
C SER A 220 -21.77 -4.22 17.11
N GLU A 221 -21.86 -3.04 16.52
CA GLU A 221 -20.95 -2.46 15.56
C GLU A 221 -19.83 -1.71 16.33
N TRP A 222 -18.58 -1.84 15.90
CA TRP A 222 -17.42 -1.31 16.63
C TRP A 222 -16.75 -0.16 15.87
N ILE A 223 -15.95 0.65 16.57
CA ILE A 223 -14.90 1.45 15.94
C ILE A 223 -13.64 1.33 16.79
N SER A 224 -12.65 0.56 16.31
CA SER A 224 -11.26 0.68 16.74
C SER A 224 -10.40 -0.25 15.88
N PRO A 225 -9.45 0.24 15.06
CA PRO A 225 -8.36 -0.62 14.63
C PRO A 225 -7.60 -1.03 15.90
N LYS A 226 -7.43 -2.34 16.16
CA LYS A 226 -6.63 -2.77 17.32
C LYS A 226 -5.26 -2.10 17.16
N LYS A 227 -4.64 -1.59 18.25
CA LYS A 227 -3.27 -1.02 18.17
C LYS A 227 -2.28 -1.98 17.47
N GLN A 228 -2.51 -3.29 17.64
CA GLN A 228 -1.81 -4.36 16.94
C GLN A 228 -2.05 -4.34 15.42
N GLU A 229 -3.28 -4.12 14.94
CA GLU A 229 -3.61 -4.02 13.51
C GLU A 229 -2.96 -2.80 12.85
N LEU A 230 -2.96 -1.62 13.50
CA LEU A 230 -2.21 -0.46 12.98
C LEU A 230 -0.70 -0.71 12.93
N THR A 231 -0.19 -1.48 13.89
CA THR A 231 1.23 -1.87 13.93
C THR A 231 1.56 -2.83 12.79
N ILE A 232 0.71 -3.84 12.56
CA ILE A 232 0.83 -4.80 11.44
C ILE A 232 0.74 -4.05 10.11
N LEU A 233 -0.25 -3.17 9.93
CA LEU A 233 -0.40 -2.37 8.70
C LEU A 233 0.85 -1.51 8.44
N TYR A 234 1.42 -0.91 9.48
CA TYR A 234 2.66 -0.14 9.34
C TYR A 234 3.88 -1.02 9.03
N GLN A 235 3.94 -2.25 9.55
CA GLN A 235 4.99 -3.23 9.21
C GLN A 235 4.87 -3.67 7.74
N GLU A 236 3.67 -4.01 7.29
CA GLU A 236 3.38 -4.36 5.89
C GLU A 236 3.72 -3.20 4.94
N PHE A 237 3.36 -1.97 5.33
CA PHE A 237 3.76 -0.76 4.62
C PHE A 237 5.28 -0.66 4.51
N ASN A 238 6.01 -0.84 5.61
CA ASN A 238 7.47 -0.77 5.56
C ASN A 238 8.05 -1.83 4.63
N SER A 239 7.57 -3.07 4.67
CA SER A 239 8.01 -4.12 3.75
C SER A 239 7.76 -3.75 2.29
N ALA A 240 6.54 -3.33 1.93
CA ALA A 240 6.22 -2.91 0.56
C ALA A 240 7.01 -1.66 0.12
N PHE A 241 7.28 -0.74 1.05
CA PHE A 241 8.06 0.45 0.79
C PHE A 241 9.54 0.14 0.58
N GLU A 242 10.12 -0.83 1.30
CA GLU A 242 11.49 -1.28 1.02
C GLU A 242 11.63 -1.83 -0.41
N GLU A 243 10.65 -2.62 -0.88
CA GLU A 243 10.61 -3.08 -2.28
C GLU A 243 10.54 -1.92 -3.27
N PHE A 244 9.71 -0.91 -2.98
CA PHE A 244 9.60 0.29 -3.81
C PHE A 244 10.89 1.08 -3.89
N LYS A 245 11.74 1.08 -2.86
CA LYS A 245 13.02 1.79 -2.88
C LYS A 245 14.11 1.08 -3.67
N LYS A 246 14.00 -0.23 -3.91
CA LYS A 246 15.08 -1.05 -4.48
C LYS A 246 15.56 -0.55 -5.84
N ASP A 247 14.68 0.00 -6.65
CA ASP A 247 15.02 0.42 -8.00
C ASP A 247 15.51 1.87 -8.10
N ALA A 248 15.61 2.61 -6.99
CA ALA A 248 16.05 4.00 -7.00
C ALA A 248 17.48 4.20 -7.49
N TRP A 249 18.28 3.13 -7.58
CA TRP A 249 19.61 3.17 -8.20
C TRP A 249 19.59 3.61 -9.67
N ILE A 250 18.44 3.44 -10.37
CA ILE A 250 18.26 3.83 -11.78
C ILE A 250 18.07 5.35 -11.95
N VAL A 251 17.85 6.07 -10.85
CA VAL A 251 17.73 7.52 -10.90
C VAL A 251 19.11 8.13 -11.09
N ALA A 252 19.26 8.93 -12.15
CA ALA A 252 20.44 9.73 -12.41
C ALA A 252 20.04 11.21 -12.51
N ASN A 253 20.90 12.10 -12.02
CA ASN A 253 20.73 13.54 -12.21
C ASN A 253 20.84 13.88 -13.71
N GLN A 254 20.12 14.90 -14.15
CA GLN A 254 20.09 15.30 -15.56
C GLN A 254 21.49 15.59 -16.13
N GLU A 255 22.36 16.23 -15.34
CA GLU A 255 23.76 16.52 -15.69
C GLU A 255 24.65 15.27 -15.84
N ASP A 256 24.23 14.16 -15.25
CA ASP A 256 24.95 12.88 -15.26
C ASP A 256 24.46 11.94 -16.36
N LEU A 257 23.41 12.30 -17.08
CA LEU A 257 22.94 11.54 -18.23
C LEU A 257 23.92 11.64 -19.40
N VAL A 258 23.91 10.61 -20.25
CA VAL A 258 24.76 10.57 -21.44
C VAL A 258 24.32 11.62 -22.47
N ASP A 259 25.28 12.32 -23.07
CA ASP A 259 25.02 13.22 -24.18
C ASP A 259 24.94 12.43 -25.49
N THR A 260 23.76 12.42 -26.09
CA THR A 260 23.46 11.66 -27.30
C THR A 260 23.47 12.53 -28.56
N SER A 261 23.77 13.82 -28.46
CA SER A 261 23.64 14.79 -29.56
C SER A 261 24.49 14.39 -30.78
N SER A 262 25.73 13.94 -30.54
CA SER A 262 26.71 13.56 -31.56
C SER A 262 26.50 12.17 -32.18
N TRP A 263 25.59 11.34 -31.65
CA TRP A 263 25.45 9.97 -32.13
C TRP A 263 24.95 9.88 -33.57
N ASN A 264 25.48 8.89 -34.29
CA ASN A 264 25.07 8.55 -35.65
C ASN A 264 25.19 7.03 -35.87
N LEU A 265 24.48 6.50 -36.86
CA LEU A 265 24.44 5.05 -37.10
C LEU A 265 25.75 4.48 -37.67
N GLU A 266 26.64 5.32 -38.22
CA GLU A 266 27.94 4.89 -38.77
C GLU A 266 28.95 4.51 -37.67
N GLN A 267 28.71 4.98 -36.44
CA GLN A 267 29.50 4.59 -35.25
C GLN A 267 29.25 3.14 -34.82
N ILE A 268 28.19 2.51 -35.32
CA ILE A 268 27.84 1.13 -34.94
C ILE A 268 28.64 0.19 -35.84
N PRO A 269 29.56 -0.62 -35.27
CA PRO A 269 30.41 -1.48 -36.06
C PRO A 269 29.60 -2.57 -36.75
N LEU A 270 30.07 -2.98 -37.93
CA LEU A 270 29.58 -4.16 -38.60
C LEU A 270 29.88 -5.38 -37.72
N PHE A 271 28.88 -6.21 -37.51
CA PHE A 271 29.03 -7.50 -36.84
C PHE A 271 28.74 -8.61 -37.82
N TYR A 272 29.72 -9.46 -38.06
CA TYR A 272 29.60 -10.63 -38.91
C TYR A 272 29.37 -11.86 -38.04
N GLU A 273 28.21 -12.46 -38.21
CA GLU A 273 27.87 -13.70 -37.55
C GLU A 273 28.37 -14.86 -38.42
N TYR A 274 29.42 -15.55 -37.97
CA TYR A 274 30.02 -16.73 -38.61
C TYR A 274 30.33 -16.56 -40.11
N ASP A 275 30.92 -15.42 -40.48
CA ASP A 275 31.41 -15.05 -41.82
C ASP A 275 30.38 -15.00 -42.98
N ASN A 276 29.10 -15.33 -42.71
CA ASN A 276 28.08 -15.47 -43.75
C ASN A 276 27.07 -14.32 -43.79
N TYR A 277 26.99 -13.52 -42.73
CA TYR A 277 25.92 -12.54 -42.62
C TYR A 277 26.23 -11.34 -41.72
N GLU A 278 26.10 -10.13 -42.29
CA GLU A 278 26.28 -8.87 -41.55
C GLU A 278 24.99 -8.51 -40.81
N ARG A 279 25.05 -8.46 -39.47
CA ARG A 279 23.86 -8.27 -38.63
C ARG A 279 23.19 -6.92 -38.87
N ILE A 280 23.96 -5.85 -39.03
CA ILE A 280 23.40 -4.51 -39.28
C ILE A 280 22.65 -4.45 -40.62
N GLN A 281 23.16 -5.11 -41.66
CA GLN A 281 22.38 -5.31 -42.91
C GLN A 281 21.06 -6.05 -42.68
N PHE A 282 20.95 -6.98 -41.71
CA PHE A 282 19.66 -7.60 -41.34
C PHE A 282 18.66 -6.63 -40.81
N ILE A 283 19.11 -5.81 -39.86
CA ILE A 283 18.29 -4.77 -39.27
C ILE A 283 17.71 -3.91 -40.40
N TYR A 284 18.57 -3.45 -41.31
CA TYR A 284 18.16 -2.59 -42.42
C TYR A 284 17.31 -3.30 -43.47
N LYS A 285 17.52 -4.60 -43.68
CA LYS A 285 16.67 -5.44 -44.53
C LYS A 285 15.24 -5.53 -43.99
N LYS A 286 15.05 -5.60 -42.66
CA LYS A 286 13.71 -5.54 -42.05
C LYS A 286 13.05 -4.17 -42.27
N LEU A 287 13.79 -3.07 -42.14
CA LEU A 287 13.27 -1.73 -42.45
C LEU A 287 12.87 -1.57 -43.93
N ARG A 288 13.62 -2.19 -44.84
CA ARG A 288 13.27 -2.28 -46.27
C ARG A 288 11.96 -3.04 -46.46
N TYR A 289 11.80 -4.20 -45.84
CA TYR A 289 10.59 -5.00 -45.94
C TYR A 289 9.35 -4.26 -45.44
N LEU A 290 9.45 -3.59 -44.29
CA LEU A 290 8.37 -2.74 -43.78
C LEU A 290 8.00 -1.61 -44.76
N SER A 291 9.00 -0.99 -45.37
CA SER A 291 8.78 0.09 -46.33
C SER A 291 8.10 -0.39 -47.62
N LEU A 292 8.42 -1.60 -48.09
CA LEU A 292 7.74 -2.23 -49.23
C LEU A 292 6.28 -2.57 -48.91
N ILE A 293 6.02 -3.10 -47.71
CA ILE A 293 4.65 -3.39 -47.25
C ILE A 293 3.81 -2.10 -47.24
N GLU A 294 4.34 -1.00 -46.69
CA GLU A 294 3.66 0.31 -46.72
C GLU A 294 3.42 0.86 -48.14
N MET A 295 4.24 0.45 -49.10
CA MET A 295 4.08 0.78 -50.52
C MET A 295 3.11 -0.17 -51.24
N ASN A 296 2.47 -1.10 -50.51
CA ASN A 296 1.65 -2.18 -51.07
C ASN A 296 2.41 -3.03 -52.10
N LYS A 297 3.68 -3.35 -51.82
CA LYS A 297 4.54 -4.21 -52.63
C LYS A 297 4.88 -5.51 -51.90
N GLU A 298 5.25 -6.54 -52.65
CA GLU A 298 5.81 -7.77 -52.09
C GLU A 298 7.06 -7.46 -51.28
N SER A 299 7.13 -7.93 -50.04
CA SER A 299 8.26 -7.64 -49.13
C SER A 299 9.59 -8.16 -49.67
N THR A 300 9.58 -9.24 -50.45
CA THR A 300 10.78 -9.87 -51.02
C THR A 300 11.13 -9.42 -52.43
N ILE A 301 10.40 -8.45 -53.01
CA ILE A 301 10.69 -7.96 -54.36
C ILE A 301 12.13 -7.43 -54.45
N GLU A 302 12.82 -7.72 -55.55
CA GLU A 302 14.16 -7.18 -55.83
C GLU A 302 14.08 -5.75 -56.37
N ASP A 303 15.10 -4.93 -56.09
CA ASP A 303 15.15 -3.52 -56.50
C ASP A 303 15.10 -3.31 -58.03
N ASN A 304 15.63 -4.25 -58.81
CA ASN A 304 15.62 -4.23 -60.27
C ASN A 304 14.21 -4.39 -60.87
N LYS A 305 13.26 -4.94 -60.09
CA LYS A 305 11.84 -5.10 -60.49
C LYS A 305 10.99 -3.89 -60.14
N LEU A 306 11.55 -2.91 -59.44
CA LEU A 306 10.90 -1.63 -59.15
C LEU A 306 11.23 -0.61 -60.24
N THR A 307 10.32 0.30 -60.50
CA THR A 307 10.61 1.50 -61.29
C THR A 307 11.58 2.42 -60.55
N GLU A 308 12.20 3.37 -61.26
CA GLU A 308 13.10 4.35 -60.64
C GLU A 308 12.39 5.18 -59.56
N GLU A 309 11.14 5.58 -59.83
CA GLU A 309 10.33 6.32 -58.87
C GLU A 309 10.04 5.50 -57.61
N GLU A 310 9.64 4.23 -57.78
CA GLU A 310 9.39 3.34 -56.65
C GLU A 310 10.65 3.10 -55.82
N ARG A 311 11.82 2.93 -56.45
CA ARG A 311 13.10 2.83 -55.73
C ARG A 311 13.37 4.09 -54.93
N ARG A 312 13.18 5.28 -55.51
CA ARG A 312 13.38 6.56 -54.82
C ARG A 312 12.49 6.68 -53.59
N ILE A 313 11.21 6.32 -53.71
CA ILE A 313 10.25 6.29 -52.59
C ILE A 313 10.69 5.28 -51.53
N LEU A 314 11.09 4.07 -51.94
CA LEU A 314 11.56 3.02 -51.04
C LEU A 314 12.77 3.48 -50.21
N TYR A 315 13.81 4.02 -50.84
CA TYR A 315 15.01 4.48 -50.16
C TYR A 315 14.73 5.66 -49.22
N THR A 316 13.81 6.55 -49.60
CA THR A 316 13.35 7.64 -48.73
C THR A 316 12.69 7.09 -47.45
N LYS A 317 11.79 6.11 -47.59
CA LYS A 317 11.13 5.43 -46.45
C LYS A 317 12.11 4.66 -45.56
N ILE A 318 13.09 3.97 -46.15
CA ILE A 318 14.14 3.26 -45.41
C ILE A 318 14.97 4.24 -44.59
N ASN A 319 15.42 5.34 -45.22
CA ASN A 319 16.23 6.35 -44.54
C ASN A 319 15.45 7.02 -43.41
N ALA A 320 14.17 7.33 -43.60
CA ALA A 320 13.31 7.85 -42.55
C ALA A 320 13.22 6.89 -41.34
N LYS A 321 13.07 5.58 -41.58
CA LYS A 321 13.05 4.56 -40.51
C LYS A 321 14.40 4.43 -39.80
N LYS A 322 15.52 4.52 -40.52
CA LYS A 322 16.86 4.55 -39.92
C LYS A 322 17.05 5.77 -39.00
N GLN A 323 16.62 6.95 -39.44
CA GLN A 323 16.67 8.15 -38.61
C GLN A 323 15.77 8.02 -37.37
N LYS A 324 14.62 7.35 -37.52
CA LYS A 324 13.74 7.03 -36.41
C LYS A 324 14.38 6.10 -35.39
N TYR A 325 15.08 5.06 -35.84
CA TYR A 325 15.90 4.19 -34.98
C TYR A 325 16.90 5.00 -34.14
N LEU A 326 17.67 5.87 -34.80
CA LEU A 326 18.65 6.71 -34.13
C LEU A 326 17.98 7.67 -33.13
N SER A 327 16.86 8.28 -33.50
CA SER A 327 16.10 9.19 -32.63
C SER A 327 15.59 8.48 -31.37
N LEU A 328 15.04 7.26 -31.51
CA LEU A 328 14.60 6.44 -30.37
C LEU A 328 15.76 6.10 -29.44
N LEU A 329 16.90 5.65 -29.99
CA LEU A 329 18.11 5.36 -29.21
C LEU A 329 18.61 6.60 -28.44
N LYS A 330 18.70 7.76 -29.13
CA LYS A 330 19.11 9.03 -28.50
C LYS A 330 18.18 9.42 -27.36
N SER A 331 16.88 9.47 -27.62
CA SER A 331 15.86 9.90 -26.65
C SER A 331 15.83 8.99 -25.42
N ILE A 332 15.81 7.67 -25.63
CA ILE A 332 15.67 6.69 -24.55
C ILE A 332 16.96 6.60 -23.75
N LEU A 333 18.09 6.31 -24.39
CA LEU A 333 19.36 6.14 -23.67
C LEU A 333 19.82 7.44 -23.01
N GLY A 334 19.62 8.58 -23.67
CA GLY A 334 19.89 9.91 -23.12
C GLY A 334 19.00 10.30 -21.93
N SER A 335 17.90 9.59 -21.69
CA SER A 335 17.00 9.84 -20.55
C SER A 335 17.09 8.82 -19.42
N ILE A 336 17.77 7.67 -19.64
CA ILE A 336 17.88 6.59 -18.63
C ILE A 336 19.31 6.21 -18.26
N VAL A 337 20.31 6.48 -19.10
CA VAL A 337 21.69 6.03 -18.87
C VAL A 337 22.55 7.17 -18.31
N SER A 338 23.23 6.89 -17.20
CA SER A 338 24.23 7.81 -16.66
C SER A 338 25.63 7.53 -17.20
N LYS A 339 26.37 8.59 -17.51
CA LYS A 339 27.80 8.53 -17.87
C LYS A 339 28.72 8.08 -16.73
N LYS A 340 28.21 8.01 -15.49
CA LYS A 340 28.94 7.54 -14.29
C LYS A 340 28.76 6.05 -14.03
N TRP A 341 27.87 5.37 -14.75
CA TRP A 341 27.60 3.96 -14.54
C TRP A 341 28.61 3.08 -15.26
N ASP A 342 28.86 1.91 -14.70
CA ASP A 342 29.59 0.84 -15.36
C ASP A 342 28.68 0.08 -16.34
N LEU A 343 29.27 -0.92 -17.02
CA LEU A 343 28.55 -1.75 -17.97
C LEU A 343 27.34 -2.43 -17.32
N GLU A 344 27.52 -3.08 -16.16
CA GLU A 344 26.47 -3.84 -15.46
C GLU A 344 25.26 -2.97 -15.17
N LYS A 345 25.47 -1.84 -14.52
CA LYS A 345 24.39 -0.92 -14.17
C LYS A 345 23.72 -0.34 -15.41
N THR A 346 24.50 -0.07 -16.46
CA THR A 346 23.98 0.39 -17.75
C THR A 346 23.07 -0.65 -18.41
N VAL A 347 23.51 -1.90 -18.55
CA VAL A 347 22.71 -2.95 -19.21
C VAL A 347 21.48 -3.31 -18.40
N LYS A 348 21.56 -3.30 -17.06
CA LYS A 348 20.40 -3.54 -16.19
C LYS A 348 19.36 -2.42 -16.31
N ALA A 349 19.79 -1.16 -16.45
CA ALA A 349 18.86 -0.04 -16.66
C ALA A 349 18.16 -0.12 -18.01
N ILE A 350 18.91 -0.44 -19.08
CA ILE A 350 18.36 -0.68 -20.42
C ILE A 350 17.34 -1.83 -20.37
N ALA A 351 17.71 -2.94 -19.72
CA ALA A 351 16.83 -4.09 -19.58
C ALA A 351 15.53 -3.69 -18.88
N LYS A 352 15.63 -3.06 -17.71
CA LYS A 352 14.49 -2.59 -16.91
C LYS A 352 13.55 -1.68 -17.71
N TYR A 353 14.09 -0.72 -18.46
CA TYR A 353 13.30 0.13 -19.34
C TYR A 353 12.55 -0.67 -20.40
N LEU A 354 13.27 -1.54 -21.13
CA LEU A 354 12.68 -2.31 -22.21
C LEU A 354 11.54 -3.16 -21.68
N ILE A 355 11.76 -3.94 -20.61
CA ILE A 355 10.75 -4.81 -19.98
C ILE A 355 9.50 -4.03 -19.54
N ILE A 356 9.65 -2.79 -19.05
CA ILE A 356 8.51 -1.94 -18.66
C ILE A 356 7.80 -1.36 -19.90
N LYS A 357 8.48 -1.21 -21.03
CA LYS A 357 7.94 -0.56 -22.23
C LYS A 357 7.25 -1.53 -23.18
N THR A 358 7.54 -2.82 -23.07
CA THR A 358 7.28 -3.81 -24.10
C THR A 358 6.29 -4.89 -23.67
N ASP A 359 5.76 -5.60 -24.66
CA ASP A 359 5.24 -6.95 -24.49
C ASP A 359 5.89 -7.93 -25.48
N TYR A 360 5.97 -9.20 -25.07
CA TYR A 360 6.50 -10.26 -25.94
C TYR A 360 5.37 -10.78 -26.82
N LYS A 361 5.35 -10.34 -28.08
CA LYS A 361 4.38 -10.82 -29.06
C LYS A 361 5.12 -11.32 -30.28
N ILE A 362 4.83 -12.56 -30.66
CA ILE A 362 5.28 -13.15 -31.93
C ILE A 362 4.48 -12.48 -33.06
N ASN A 363 4.80 -11.22 -33.33
CA ASN A 363 4.10 -10.35 -34.28
C ASN A 363 4.97 -10.13 -35.51
N GLY A 364 4.94 -11.09 -36.42
CA GLY A 364 5.46 -10.97 -37.79
C GLY A 364 6.77 -10.18 -37.91
N ILE A 365 6.88 -9.35 -38.94
CA ILE A 365 8.11 -8.63 -39.25
C ILE A 365 8.28 -7.33 -38.44
N TYR A 366 7.18 -6.83 -37.85
CA TYR A 366 7.18 -5.62 -37.03
C TYR A 366 7.84 -5.85 -35.67
N GLY A 367 7.58 -7.00 -35.03
CA GLY A 367 8.20 -7.37 -33.75
C GLY A 367 9.70 -7.66 -33.82
N MET A 368 10.25 -7.79 -35.04
CA MET A 368 11.69 -7.90 -35.30
C MET A 368 12.39 -6.54 -35.34
N THR A 369 11.66 -5.43 -35.19
CA THR A 369 12.18 -4.07 -35.18
C THR A 369 11.82 -3.38 -33.88
N PHE A 370 12.59 -2.37 -33.48
CA PHE A 370 12.25 -1.57 -32.30
C PHE A 370 11.50 -0.27 -32.63
N LEU A 371 10.86 -0.19 -33.81
CA LEU A 371 10.07 0.99 -34.20
C LEU A 371 8.88 1.24 -33.27
N SER A 372 8.25 0.18 -32.74
CA SER A 372 7.09 0.26 -31.86
C SER A 372 7.39 0.85 -30.48
N LEU A 373 8.64 1.23 -30.17
CA LEU A 373 8.96 1.98 -28.94
C LEU A 373 8.22 3.33 -28.87
N GLU A 374 7.75 3.84 -30.00
CA GLU A 374 6.90 5.04 -30.07
C GLU A 374 5.46 4.82 -29.59
N ASP A 375 4.97 3.58 -29.63
CA ASP A 375 3.60 3.24 -29.27
C ASP A 375 3.44 3.28 -27.74
N GLU A 376 2.22 3.20 -27.21
CA GLU A 376 2.00 3.13 -25.75
C GLU A 376 2.67 1.88 -25.15
N ILE A 377 2.52 0.73 -25.83
CA ILE A 377 3.17 -0.54 -25.52
C ILE A 377 3.92 -0.98 -26.77
N ALA A 378 5.21 -1.27 -26.63
CA ALA A 378 6.03 -1.74 -27.74
C ALA A 378 5.87 -3.26 -27.90
N HIS A 379 5.86 -3.76 -29.14
CA HIS A 379 5.66 -5.18 -29.43
C HIS A 379 6.94 -5.80 -29.96
N PHE A 380 7.65 -6.57 -29.13
CA PHE A 380 8.98 -7.09 -29.47
C PHE A 380 9.00 -8.63 -29.54
N ILE A 381 9.93 -9.15 -30.34
CA ILE A 381 10.52 -10.48 -30.13
C ILE A 381 12.00 -10.33 -29.74
N CYS A 382 12.67 -11.44 -29.42
CA CYS A 382 14.08 -11.50 -29.00
C CYS A 382 15.04 -10.66 -29.89
N GLN A 383 14.75 -10.61 -31.19
CA GLN A 383 15.47 -9.79 -32.16
C GLN A 383 15.47 -8.30 -31.80
N ALA A 384 14.30 -7.69 -31.57
CA ALA A 384 14.21 -6.25 -31.32
C ALA A 384 14.91 -5.84 -30.02
N TYR A 385 14.82 -6.66 -28.96
CA TYR A 385 15.59 -6.47 -27.73
C TYR A 385 17.09 -6.44 -27.99
N SER A 386 17.56 -7.44 -28.73
CA SER A 386 18.98 -7.63 -28.99
C SER A 386 19.55 -6.55 -29.92
N GLU A 387 18.75 -6.11 -30.89
CA GLU A 387 19.12 -5.01 -31.80
C GLU A 387 19.21 -3.68 -31.06
N PHE A 388 18.20 -3.33 -30.26
CA PHE A 388 18.23 -2.09 -29.46
C PHE A 388 19.44 -2.08 -28.52
N THR A 389 19.67 -3.19 -27.82
CA THR A 389 20.77 -3.30 -26.85
C THR A 389 22.14 -3.27 -27.54
N TYR A 390 22.32 -4.00 -28.65
CA TYR A 390 23.56 -3.95 -29.44
C TYR A 390 23.88 -2.54 -29.92
N MET A 391 22.92 -1.89 -30.58
CA MET A 391 23.11 -0.55 -31.13
C MET A 391 23.35 0.47 -30.01
N GLY A 392 22.59 0.37 -28.93
CA GLY A 392 22.71 1.26 -27.77
C GLY A 392 24.07 1.17 -27.08
N LEU A 393 24.54 -0.04 -26.78
CA LEU A 393 25.83 -0.24 -26.13
C LEU A 393 27.00 0.23 -26.99
N ASN A 394 26.95 0.01 -28.31
CA ASN A 394 27.98 0.52 -29.22
C ASN A 394 28.01 2.06 -29.26
N LEU A 395 26.85 2.71 -29.31
CA LEU A 395 26.75 4.19 -29.26
C LEU A 395 27.22 4.77 -27.92
N LEU A 396 27.04 4.02 -26.83
CA LEU A 396 27.57 4.34 -25.50
C LEU A 396 29.09 4.11 -25.40
N GLY A 397 29.73 3.57 -26.43
CA GLY A 397 31.18 3.37 -26.52
C GLY A 397 31.68 2.00 -26.05
N TYR A 398 30.79 1.05 -25.77
CA TYR A 398 31.18 -0.31 -25.42
C TYR A 398 31.48 -1.15 -26.67
N LYS A 399 32.71 -1.66 -26.81
CA LYS A 399 33.25 -2.17 -28.09
C LYS A 399 33.32 -3.70 -28.25
N ASN A 400 32.84 -4.47 -27.26
CA ASN A 400 32.95 -5.94 -27.24
C ASN A 400 31.58 -6.63 -27.24
N VAL A 401 30.57 -5.96 -27.80
CA VAL A 401 29.20 -6.47 -27.86
C VAL A 401 29.05 -7.35 -29.10
N GLY A 402 28.40 -8.50 -28.96
CA GLY A 402 28.08 -9.40 -30.06
C GLY A 402 26.66 -9.96 -29.98
N PHE A 403 26.41 -11.00 -30.75
CA PHE A 403 25.16 -11.77 -30.76
C PHE A 403 25.45 -13.27 -30.62
N GLU A 404 24.50 -14.01 -30.06
CA GLU A 404 24.45 -15.47 -30.14
C GLU A 404 23.03 -15.94 -30.47
N THR A 405 22.95 -16.96 -31.32
CA THR A 405 21.69 -17.42 -31.94
C THR A 405 21.60 -18.94 -32.11
N ARG A 406 22.68 -19.68 -31.83
CA ARG A 406 22.81 -21.13 -32.05
C ARG A 406 22.48 -21.91 -30.78
N TYR A 407 21.38 -21.56 -30.13
CA TYR A 407 20.93 -22.24 -28.93
C TYR A 407 20.24 -23.56 -29.28
N TYR A 408 20.61 -24.63 -28.59
CA TYR A 408 19.97 -25.93 -28.71
C TYR A 408 19.54 -26.44 -27.34
N ASP A 409 18.40 -27.12 -27.29
CA ASP A 409 17.92 -27.76 -26.06
C ASP A 409 18.84 -28.93 -25.70
N LYS A 410 19.32 -28.99 -24.43
CA LYS A 410 20.26 -30.03 -24.00
C LYS A 410 19.68 -31.44 -24.12
N LYS A 411 18.37 -31.60 -23.98
CA LYS A 411 17.66 -32.89 -23.95
C LYS A 411 17.21 -33.32 -25.33
N THR A 412 16.52 -32.46 -26.08
CA THR A 412 15.94 -32.81 -27.39
C THR A 412 16.93 -32.61 -28.54
N LYS A 413 17.99 -31.81 -28.33
CA LYS A 413 18.95 -31.39 -29.37
C LYS A 413 18.32 -30.56 -30.49
N GLU A 414 17.10 -30.08 -30.30
CA GLU A 414 16.41 -29.22 -31.25
C GLU A 414 16.90 -27.78 -31.14
N LEU A 415 16.90 -27.06 -32.26
CA LEU A 415 17.21 -25.64 -32.30
C LEU A 415 16.16 -24.87 -31.48
N VAL A 416 16.63 -23.96 -30.63
CA VAL A 416 15.82 -22.99 -29.90
C VAL A 416 15.89 -21.67 -30.66
N PRO A 417 14.85 -21.25 -31.41
CA PRO A 417 14.89 -20.01 -32.17
C PRO A 417 14.92 -18.81 -31.21
N HIS A 418 16.13 -18.30 -30.98
CA HIS A 418 16.36 -17.22 -30.04
C HIS A 418 17.59 -16.41 -30.43
N VAL A 419 17.64 -15.15 -30.01
CA VAL A 419 18.84 -14.32 -30.08
C VAL A 419 18.96 -13.51 -28.82
N ASN A 420 20.20 -13.35 -28.35
CA ASN A 420 20.57 -12.37 -27.36
C ASN A 420 21.90 -11.71 -27.71
N ASN A 421 22.33 -10.77 -26.87
CA ASN A 421 23.65 -10.17 -26.98
C ASN A 421 24.66 -10.92 -26.14
N THR A 422 25.92 -10.86 -26.57
CA THR A 422 27.07 -11.30 -25.81
C THR A 422 28.00 -10.12 -25.53
N TYR A 423 28.82 -10.24 -24.50
CA TYR A 423 29.83 -9.27 -24.15
C TYR A 423 31.12 -9.95 -23.72
N LEU A 424 32.26 -9.58 -24.30
CA LEU A 424 33.57 -10.11 -23.93
C LEU A 424 34.25 -9.23 -22.87
N ILE A 425 34.52 -9.79 -21.69
CA ILE A 425 35.27 -9.16 -20.59
C ILE A 425 36.44 -10.08 -20.23
N ASP A 426 37.67 -9.60 -20.35
CA ASP A 426 38.89 -10.34 -19.97
C ASP A 426 38.95 -11.78 -20.50
N GLY A 427 38.54 -11.97 -21.76
CA GLY A 427 38.53 -13.29 -22.42
C GLY A 427 37.36 -14.20 -22.04
N LYS A 428 36.43 -13.74 -21.20
CA LYS A 428 35.22 -14.46 -20.81
C LYS A 428 33.99 -13.89 -21.48
N THR A 429 33.10 -14.77 -21.92
CA THR A 429 31.87 -14.40 -22.60
C THR A 429 30.72 -14.30 -21.60
N PHE A 430 30.09 -13.13 -21.56
CA PHE A 430 28.89 -12.85 -20.78
C PHE A 430 27.69 -12.73 -21.72
N VAL A 431 26.55 -13.24 -21.29
CA VAL A 431 25.27 -13.12 -21.97
C VAL A 431 24.53 -11.90 -21.44
N ILE A 432 23.93 -11.14 -22.36
CA ILE A 432 23.01 -10.04 -22.09
C ILE A 432 21.70 -10.40 -22.79
N ASP A 433 20.78 -10.99 -22.04
CA ASP A 433 19.47 -11.39 -22.56
C ASP A 433 18.34 -10.63 -21.87
N VAL A 434 17.90 -9.56 -22.54
CA VAL A 434 16.81 -8.71 -22.05
C VAL A 434 15.44 -9.36 -22.26
N THR A 435 15.35 -10.38 -23.12
CA THR A 435 14.08 -10.95 -23.59
C THR A 435 13.33 -11.70 -22.48
N PHE A 436 14.04 -12.40 -21.58
CA PHE A 436 13.41 -13.32 -20.63
C PHE A 436 12.54 -12.63 -19.57
N ALA A 437 12.81 -11.36 -19.29
CA ALA A 437 12.08 -10.61 -18.27
C ALA A 437 10.77 -9.97 -18.79
N ASP A 438 10.48 -10.08 -20.09
CA ASP A 438 9.29 -9.54 -20.76
C ASP A 438 8.02 -10.39 -20.55
N LYS A 439 8.15 -11.60 -19.99
CA LYS A 439 7.01 -12.51 -19.71
C LYS A 439 6.00 -11.98 -18.68
N TYR A 440 6.29 -10.86 -18.03
CA TYR A 440 5.53 -10.38 -16.86
C TYR A 440 4.80 -9.05 -17.07
N TYR A 441 4.99 -8.36 -18.22
CA TYR A 441 4.38 -7.06 -18.45
C TYR A 441 3.03 -7.13 -19.20
N THR A 442 2.65 -8.30 -19.74
CA THR A 442 1.43 -8.46 -20.52
C THR A 442 0.16 -8.31 -19.66
N ASN A 443 -0.61 -7.25 -19.96
CA ASN A 443 -1.96 -6.90 -19.48
C ASN A 443 -2.13 -6.56 -17.99
N GLU A 444 -1.38 -7.15 -17.06
CA GLU A 444 -1.66 -6.98 -15.63
C GLU A 444 -1.45 -5.51 -15.17
N LEU A 445 -0.33 -4.86 -15.50
CA LEU A 445 -0.02 -3.51 -15.00
C LEU A 445 -0.80 -2.34 -15.66
N ASN A 446 -1.48 -2.61 -16.78
CA ASN A 446 -2.30 -1.62 -17.49
C ASN A 446 -3.78 -1.67 -17.08
N GLU A 447 -4.17 -2.69 -16.32
CA GLU A 447 -5.47 -2.81 -15.65
C GLU A 447 -5.37 -2.36 -14.18
N PRO A 448 -6.49 -2.16 -13.45
CA PRO A 448 -6.46 -1.84 -12.02
C PRO A 448 -5.86 -2.98 -11.17
N VAL A 449 -4.54 -3.06 -11.10
CA VAL A 449 -3.78 -4.03 -10.30
C VAL A 449 -3.71 -3.68 -8.82
N SER A 450 -3.59 -4.74 -8.01
CA SER A 450 -3.28 -4.63 -6.59
C SER A 450 -1.80 -4.27 -6.38
N LEU A 451 -1.45 -3.67 -5.23
CA LEU A 451 -0.05 -3.45 -4.88
C LEU A 451 0.74 -4.75 -4.83
N SER A 452 0.14 -5.82 -4.31
CA SER A 452 0.79 -7.14 -4.22
C SER A 452 1.21 -7.67 -5.59
N THR A 453 0.40 -7.42 -6.62
CA THR A 453 0.72 -7.76 -8.01
C THR A 453 1.90 -6.93 -8.52
N ILE A 454 1.89 -5.61 -8.29
CA ILE A 454 2.99 -4.72 -8.71
C ILE A 454 4.32 -5.14 -8.08
N VAL A 455 4.33 -5.38 -6.76
CA VAL A 455 5.53 -5.82 -6.03
C VAL A 455 6.03 -7.16 -6.57
N SER A 456 5.12 -8.12 -6.79
CA SER A 456 5.46 -9.44 -7.32
C SER A 456 6.08 -9.37 -8.72
N ILE A 457 5.47 -8.60 -9.63
CA ILE A 457 5.99 -8.39 -10.99
C ILE A 457 7.36 -7.72 -10.93
N ASN A 458 7.51 -6.65 -10.14
CA ASN A 458 8.78 -5.95 -10.04
C ASN A 458 9.93 -6.85 -9.53
N ASN A 459 9.62 -7.70 -8.55
CA ASN A 459 10.59 -8.64 -8.01
C ASN A 459 10.99 -9.72 -9.03
N LYS A 460 10.02 -10.26 -9.78
CA LYS A 460 10.31 -11.19 -10.88
C LYS A 460 11.15 -10.55 -11.97
N ILE A 461 10.87 -9.30 -12.34
CA ILE A 461 11.67 -8.53 -13.30
C ILE A 461 13.12 -8.43 -12.81
N ASN A 462 13.32 -8.02 -11.56
CA ASN A 462 14.67 -7.88 -11.00
C ASN A 462 15.39 -9.23 -10.87
N GLU A 463 14.68 -10.30 -10.53
CA GLU A 463 15.22 -11.64 -10.46
C GLU A 463 15.69 -12.13 -11.84
N GLU A 464 14.86 -12.00 -12.88
CA GLU A 464 15.23 -12.42 -14.24
C GLU A 464 16.35 -11.55 -14.83
N ILE A 465 16.35 -10.23 -14.60
CA ILE A 465 17.47 -9.37 -14.99
C ILE A 465 18.78 -9.90 -14.38
N ASN A 466 18.79 -10.28 -13.11
CA ASN A 466 20.00 -10.78 -12.46
C ASN A 466 20.44 -12.17 -12.97
N LYS A 467 19.53 -12.98 -13.51
CA LYS A 467 19.84 -14.30 -14.07
C LYS A 467 20.24 -14.27 -15.54
N ALA A 468 19.84 -13.24 -16.27
CA ALA A 468 19.93 -13.20 -17.73
C ALA A 468 20.81 -12.06 -18.28
N VAL A 469 21.07 -11.02 -17.48
CA VAL A 469 21.80 -9.82 -17.93
C VAL A 469 23.20 -9.76 -17.30
N LEU A 470 24.21 -9.79 -18.17
CA LEU A 470 25.63 -9.79 -17.83
C LEU A 470 26.03 -10.99 -16.95
N VAL A 471 25.61 -12.18 -17.36
CA VAL A 471 25.91 -13.45 -16.68
C VAL A 471 26.88 -14.28 -17.52
N LEU A 472 27.80 -15.01 -16.89
CA LEU A 472 28.71 -15.90 -17.63
C LEU A 472 27.91 -16.87 -18.50
N VAL A 473 28.35 -17.06 -19.74
CA VAL A 473 27.62 -17.86 -20.74
C VAL A 473 27.31 -19.28 -20.23
N ASN A 474 28.24 -19.92 -19.53
CA ASN A 474 28.02 -21.27 -18.99
C ASN A 474 26.94 -21.30 -17.90
N ASP A 475 26.87 -20.28 -17.04
CA ASP A 475 25.85 -20.17 -16.01
C ASP A 475 24.46 -19.93 -16.62
N TYR A 476 24.41 -19.07 -17.65
CA TYR A 476 23.20 -18.82 -18.44
C TYR A 476 22.71 -20.12 -19.12
N LEU A 477 23.59 -20.83 -19.82
CA LEU A 477 23.27 -22.09 -20.49
C LEU A 477 22.80 -23.19 -19.53
N ASN A 478 23.37 -23.25 -18.33
CA ASN A 478 22.92 -24.18 -17.29
C ASN A 478 21.54 -23.80 -16.75
N THR A 479 21.31 -22.51 -16.49
CA THR A 479 20.03 -22.00 -15.97
C THR A 479 18.87 -22.35 -16.89
N TYR A 480 19.06 -22.21 -18.20
CA TYR A 480 18.01 -22.45 -19.18
C TYR A 480 18.07 -23.85 -19.83
N SER A 481 18.94 -24.74 -19.36
CA SER A 481 19.12 -26.10 -19.92
C SER A 481 19.40 -26.11 -21.45
N MET A 482 20.17 -25.13 -21.91
CA MET A 482 20.58 -24.99 -23.31
C MET A 482 22.09 -25.22 -23.47
N TYR A 483 22.53 -25.38 -24.72
CA TYR A 483 23.93 -25.32 -25.10
C TYR A 483 24.09 -24.57 -26.43
N ILE A 484 25.30 -24.13 -26.76
CA ILE A 484 25.60 -23.47 -28.03
C ILE A 484 26.18 -24.49 -29.01
N GLY A 485 25.58 -24.57 -30.19
CA GLY A 485 26.08 -25.41 -31.29
C GLY A 485 27.22 -24.76 -32.05
N LYS A 486 28.05 -25.57 -32.71
CA LYS A 486 29.14 -25.08 -33.57
C LYS A 486 28.62 -24.25 -34.75
N SER A 487 27.50 -24.65 -35.35
CA SER A 487 26.78 -23.87 -36.36
C SER A 487 25.30 -24.26 -36.37
N TYR A 488 24.49 -23.63 -37.23
CA TYR A 488 23.10 -24.05 -37.44
C TYR A 488 22.96 -25.45 -38.06
N GLU A 489 23.98 -25.90 -38.79
CA GLU A 489 24.02 -27.21 -39.48
C GLU A 489 24.74 -28.28 -38.63
N ASP A 490 25.57 -27.87 -37.68
CA ASP A 490 26.35 -28.72 -36.79
C ASP A 490 25.99 -28.39 -35.33
N ASN A 491 25.09 -29.20 -34.75
CA ASN A 491 24.62 -29.05 -33.38
C ASN A 491 25.57 -29.66 -32.33
N THR A 492 26.84 -29.89 -32.67
CA THR A 492 27.88 -30.26 -31.69
C THR A 492 28.07 -29.12 -30.69
N GLU A 493 28.00 -29.44 -29.40
CA GLU A 493 28.20 -28.46 -28.32
C GLU A 493 29.62 -27.88 -28.36
N ILE A 494 29.71 -26.55 -28.27
CA ILE A 494 30.98 -25.85 -28.09
C ILE A 494 31.13 -25.36 -26.66
N TYR A 495 32.34 -25.49 -26.13
CA TYR A 495 32.70 -24.89 -24.85
C TYR A 495 33.09 -23.43 -25.07
N ILE A 496 32.43 -22.52 -24.35
CA ILE A 496 32.73 -21.09 -24.41
C ILE A 496 33.34 -20.68 -23.06
N SER A 497 34.50 -20.03 -23.14
CA SER A 497 35.20 -19.48 -21.98
C SER A 497 34.63 -18.14 -21.52
#